data_AF-A0A9E2TMN4-F1
#
_entry.id   AF-A0A9E2TMN4-F1
#
_cell.length_a   1.000
_cell.length_b   1.000
_cell.length_c   1.000
_cell.angle_alpha   90.00
_cell.angle_beta   90.00
_cell.angle_gamma   90.00
#
_symmetry.space_group_name_H-M   'P 1'
#
loop_
_entity.id
_entity.type
_entity.pdbx_description
1 polymer ?
#
loop_
_entity_poly.entity_id
_entity_poly.type
_entity_poly.pdbx_seq_one_letter_code
_entity_poly.pdbx_strand_id
1 'polypeptide(L)'
;MPTVLMTDRHKKNPFGAGRRLAASALATGVILPAWAHAESSVGQSLSVSGPDTAWVLISSVLVLAMTVPGLALFYGGLVRSKNVLGTAMQSFAILCVVSLLWVLVGYSLAFGPDIKGLIGSVDWMGLSGVGLMPHPTYGPTIPHQAFMVFQLMFAAITPALITGAFAERMKFSAVLMFSALWSLVVYCPVAHWLWGGGWLAGLGALDFAGGAVVHLSSGMSALVCAFVLGARHGYGTDYMAPHNLPMVLLGTGLLWFGWFGFNAGSALGANQTAIIAFVATHVAAVTGALSWMTVEWWHRGKPTVLGIASGAVAGLAMVTPGAGYVGPLSACVMGLIAGGLSYMAIMNKGRLGYDDSLDVVGIHGVAGVVGILLSGMLASTAVNSDGVDGLLRGNVWFFEAQVLTVVVVALFSAIGTWAILALVDKSVGLRVTPEEEQMGLDISQHNERAYS
;
A
#
# COMPACT_ATOMS: atom_id res chain seq x y z
N MET A 1 -17.42 -9.95 -64.37
CA MET A 1 -18.16 -10.96 -65.16
C MET A 1 -17.36 -11.26 -66.41
N PRO A 2 -17.28 -12.50 -66.93
CA PRO A 2 -17.71 -13.79 -66.39
C PRO A 2 -16.49 -14.73 -66.13
N THR A 3 -16.50 -15.65 -65.16
CA THR A 3 -17.24 -16.93 -65.04
C THR A 3 -16.55 -18.08 -65.80
N VAL A 4 -16.64 -19.29 -65.21
CA VAL A 4 -16.60 -20.63 -65.84
C VAL A 4 -15.21 -21.25 -65.97
N LEU A 5 -14.93 -22.52 -65.63
CA LEU A 5 -15.51 -23.62 -64.85
C LEU A 5 -14.49 -24.78 -65.04
N MET A 6 -14.44 -25.70 -64.06
CA MET A 6 -14.25 -27.16 -64.18
C MET A 6 -13.39 -27.72 -65.35
N THR A 7 -12.41 -28.58 -65.12
CA THR A 7 -12.58 -30.03 -64.86
C THR A 7 -11.16 -30.62 -64.82
N ASP A 8 -10.75 -31.37 -63.80
CA ASP A 8 -11.05 -32.79 -63.50
C ASP A 8 -9.99 -33.76 -64.10
N ARG A 9 -9.68 -34.78 -63.28
CA ARG A 9 -9.12 -36.11 -63.62
C ARG A 9 -7.60 -36.35 -63.64
N HIS A 10 -7.22 -36.92 -62.49
CA HIS A 10 -6.73 -38.30 -62.35
C HIS A 10 -5.33 -38.70 -62.86
N LYS A 11 -4.49 -38.98 -61.84
CA LYS A 11 -3.81 -40.26 -61.56
C LYS A 11 -2.95 -40.86 -62.69
N LYS A 12 -1.65 -40.96 -62.44
CA LYS A 12 -0.99 -42.18 -61.89
C LYS A 12 0.53 -41.99 -61.87
N ASN A 13 1.11 -42.07 -60.67
CA ASN A 13 2.48 -42.55 -60.49
C ASN A 13 2.53 -44.06 -60.79
N PRO A 14 3.69 -44.55 -61.26
CA PRO A 14 4.29 -45.69 -60.59
C PRO A 14 5.79 -45.52 -60.32
N PHE A 15 6.21 -46.27 -59.31
CA PHE A 15 7.48 -46.25 -58.58
C PHE A 15 8.74 -46.67 -59.37
N GLY A 16 9.89 -46.19 -58.88
CA GLY A 16 11.23 -46.74 -59.13
C GLY A 16 12.32 -45.87 -58.49
N ALA A 17 12.46 -45.87 -57.16
CA ALA A 17 13.51 -46.60 -56.41
C ALA A 17 14.94 -46.04 -56.59
N GLY A 18 15.39 -45.26 -55.60
CA GLY A 18 16.77 -44.78 -55.43
C GLY A 18 17.04 -44.31 -53.99
N ARG A 19 17.43 -45.26 -53.13
CA ARG A 19 18.03 -45.15 -51.77
C ARG A 19 19.12 -44.05 -51.70
N ARG A 20 19.48 -43.36 -50.61
CA ARG A 20 19.39 -43.53 -49.14
C ARG A 20 19.86 -42.20 -48.50
N LEU A 21 19.35 -41.86 -47.31
CA LEU A 21 20.05 -41.35 -46.10
C LEU A 21 19.20 -40.30 -45.37
N ALA A 22 18.56 -40.70 -44.26
CA ALA A 22 18.55 -39.96 -43.00
C ALA A 22 17.95 -40.85 -41.91
N ALA A 23 18.72 -41.01 -40.83
CA ALA A 23 18.47 -41.91 -39.74
C ALA A 23 17.55 -41.28 -38.68
N SER A 24 16.64 -42.11 -38.19
CA SER A 24 16.11 -42.26 -36.82
C SER A 24 16.32 -41.13 -35.78
N ALA A 25 15.17 -40.59 -35.36
CA ALA A 25 14.69 -40.38 -34.00
C ALA A 25 15.68 -40.56 -32.82
N LEU A 26 15.77 -39.53 -31.99
CA LEU A 26 15.85 -39.69 -30.53
C LEU A 26 14.81 -38.76 -29.88
N ALA A 27 13.79 -39.38 -29.29
CA ALA A 27 12.87 -38.75 -28.38
C ALA A 27 13.53 -38.67 -26.99
N THR A 28 13.66 -37.47 -26.44
CA THR A 28 13.85 -37.27 -25.00
C THR A 28 12.59 -36.63 -24.45
N GLY A 29 11.64 -37.48 -24.07
CA GLY A 29 10.50 -37.08 -23.25
C GLY A 29 11.00 -36.71 -21.86
N VAL A 30 10.91 -35.43 -21.51
CA VAL A 30 10.98 -35.00 -20.12
C VAL A 30 9.64 -35.33 -19.49
N ILE A 31 9.60 -36.47 -18.79
CA ILE A 31 8.51 -36.82 -17.88
C ILE A 31 8.68 -35.91 -16.66
N LEU A 32 7.88 -34.84 -16.60
CA LEU A 32 7.66 -34.14 -15.33
C LEU A 32 6.77 -35.05 -14.46
N PRO A 33 7.16 -35.37 -13.21
CA PRO A 33 6.26 -36.09 -12.32
C PRO A 33 5.10 -35.15 -11.99
N ALA A 34 3.88 -35.53 -12.38
CA ALA A 34 2.67 -34.95 -11.86
C ALA A 34 2.52 -35.41 -10.41
N TRP A 35 2.86 -34.54 -9.46
CA TRP A 35 2.50 -34.72 -8.06
C TRP A 35 1.01 -34.41 -7.94
N ALA A 36 0.18 -35.40 -8.28
CA ALA A 36 -1.22 -35.39 -7.92
C ALA A 36 -1.31 -35.68 -6.41
N HIS A 37 -1.41 -34.63 -5.61
CA HIS A 37 -1.88 -34.78 -4.24
C HIS A 37 -3.38 -35.08 -4.28
N ALA A 38 -3.71 -36.32 -3.93
CA ALA A 38 -5.07 -36.71 -3.59
C ALA A 38 -5.45 -36.03 -2.27
N GLU A 39 -6.34 -35.05 -2.32
CA GLU A 39 -7.04 -34.58 -1.13
C GLU A 39 -8.17 -35.53 -0.79
N SER A 40 -8.09 -36.15 0.39
CA SER A 40 -9.26 -36.71 1.06
C SER A 40 -9.24 -36.33 2.54
N SER A 41 -10.12 -35.41 2.92
CA SER A 41 -10.86 -35.51 4.18
C SER A 41 -12.00 -34.50 4.19
N VAL A 42 -13.16 -34.96 4.66
CA VAL A 42 -14.45 -34.28 4.78
C VAL A 42 -14.33 -32.92 5.47
N GLY A 43 -14.54 -31.85 4.71
CA GLY A 43 -14.68 -30.47 5.17
C GLY A 43 -15.58 -29.73 4.18
N GLN A 44 -16.44 -28.84 4.67
CA GLN A 44 -17.37 -28.07 3.84
C GLN A 44 -16.62 -27.46 2.64
N SER A 45 -17.00 -27.79 1.40
CA SER A 45 -16.31 -27.27 0.22
C SER A 45 -16.41 -25.75 0.21
N LEU A 46 -15.28 -25.04 0.34
CA LEU A 46 -15.25 -23.60 0.21
C LEU A 46 -15.83 -23.21 -1.16
N SER A 47 -16.82 -22.31 -1.16
CA SER A 47 -17.51 -21.90 -2.37
C SER A 47 -17.30 -20.41 -2.61
N VAL A 48 -17.07 -20.06 -3.88
CA VAL A 48 -16.96 -18.66 -4.30
C VAL A 48 -18.31 -17.94 -4.15
N SER A 49 -18.30 -16.84 -3.43
CA SER A 49 -19.39 -15.87 -3.31
C SER A 49 -19.20 -14.78 -4.36
N GLY A 50 -20.13 -14.71 -5.31
CA GLY A 50 -20.15 -13.65 -6.32
C GLY A 50 -20.16 -12.23 -5.73
N PRO A 51 -21.03 -11.93 -4.73
CA PRO A 51 -21.05 -10.63 -4.05
C PRO A 51 -19.74 -10.28 -3.34
N ASP A 52 -19.14 -11.22 -2.60
CA ASP A 52 -17.87 -10.96 -1.89
C ASP A 52 -16.73 -10.73 -2.87
N THR A 53 -16.68 -11.53 -3.93
CA THR A 53 -15.68 -11.38 -4.99
C THR A 53 -15.82 -10.04 -5.69
N ALA A 54 -17.04 -9.62 -6.02
CA ALA A 54 -17.30 -8.31 -6.61
C ALA A 54 -16.88 -7.17 -5.67
N TRP A 55 -17.20 -7.28 -4.38
CA TRP A 55 -16.80 -6.30 -3.38
C TRP A 55 -15.28 -6.15 -3.27
N VAL A 56 -14.54 -7.24 -3.21
CA VAL A 56 -13.07 -7.23 -3.10
C VAL A 56 -12.39 -6.74 -4.39
N LEU A 57 -12.91 -7.10 -5.56
CA LEU A 57 -12.38 -6.58 -6.83
C LEU A 57 -12.62 -5.08 -6.98
N ILE A 58 -13.81 -4.59 -6.64
CA ILE A 58 -14.10 -3.15 -6.63
C ILE A 58 -13.22 -2.46 -5.59
N SER A 59 -13.08 -3.03 -4.39
CA SER A 59 -12.20 -2.49 -3.35
C SER A 59 -10.75 -2.38 -3.82
N SER A 60 -10.26 -3.36 -4.58
CA SER A 60 -8.93 -3.31 -5.19
C SER A 60 -8.79 -2.12 -6.15
N VAL A 61 -9.79 -1.88 -7.01
CA VAL A 61 -9.80 -0.72 -7.92
C VAL A 61 -9.89 0.61 -7.15
N LEU A 62 -10.63 0.65 -6.06
CA LEU A 62 -10.72 1.81 -5.18
C LEU A 62 -9.35 2.13 -4.53
N VAL A 63 -8.62 1.12 -4.04
CA VAL A 63 -7.26 1.32 -3.49
C VAL A 63 -6.26 1.68 -4.60
N LEU A 64 -6.39 1.10 -5.79
CA LEU A 64 -5.62 1.54 -6.96
C LEU A 64 -5.84 3.03 -7.23
N ALA A 65 -7.09 3.50 -7.18
CA ALA A 65 -7.44 4.91 -7.37
C ALA A 65 -6.81 5.82 -6.30
N MET A 66 -6.50 5.30 -5.10
CA MET A 66 -5.73 6.04 -4.10
C MET A 66 -4.29 6.28 -4.54
N THR A 67 -3.64 5.32 -5.20
CA THR A 67 -2.26 5.49 -5.69
C THR A 67 -2.24 6.32 -6.98
N VAL A 68 -3.08 5.93 -7.94
CA VAL A 68 -3.22 6.51 -9.28
C VAL A 68 -4.72 6.66 -9.57
N PRO A 69 -5.34 7.86 -9.44
CA PRO A 69 -4.70 9.17 -9.45
C PRO A 69 -4.47 9.83 -8.07
N GLY A 70 -5.05 9.32 -6.98
CA GLY A 70 -5.22 10.07 -5.74
C GLY A 70 -3.94 10.68 -5.18
N LEU A 71 -2.94 9.85 -4.90
CA LEU A 71 -1.66 10.26 -4.32
C LEU A 71 -0.84 11.09 -5.30
N ALA A 72 -0.84 10.70 -6.58
CA ALA A 72 -0.17 11.47 -7.63
C ALA A 72 -0.70 12.92 -7.70
N LEU A 73 -2.02 13.11 -7.60
CA LEU A 73 -2.63 14.45 -7.57
C LEU A 73 -2.39 15.16 -6.23
N PHE A 74 -2.54 14.44 -5.12
CA PHE A 74 -2.37 14.99 -3.78
C PHE A 74 -0.94 15.53 -3.60
N TYR A 75 0.07 14.69 -3.82
CA TYR A 75 1.47 15.10 -3.70
C TYR A 75 1.93 16.02 -4.82
N GLY A 76 1.50 15.77 -6.06
CA GLY A 76 1.76 16.67 -7.19
C GLY A 76 1.32 18.09 -6.87
N GLY A 77 0.10 18.26 -6.34
CA GLY A 77 -0.46 19.56 -5.91
C GLY A 77 0.37 20.29 -4.85
N LEU A 78 1.07 19.55 -3.98
CA LEU A 78 1.84 20.09 -2.85
C LEU A 78 3.28 20.49 -3.21
N VAL A 79 3.87 19.91 -4.25
CA VAL A 79 5.22 20.28 -4.70
C VAL A 79 5.19 21.55 -5.55
N ARG A 80 6.38 22.13 -5.82
CA ARG A 80 6.53 23.25 -6.75
C ARG A 80 6.27 22.80 -8.18
N SER A 81 5.86 23.73 -9.04
CA SER A 81 5.46 23.47 -10.44
C SER A 81 6.52 22.76 -11.30
N LYS A 82 7.80 22.88 -10.94
CA LYS A 82 8.93 22.24 -11.62
C LYS A 82 9.16 20.76 -11.25
N ASN A 83 8.35 20.21 -10.36
CA ASN A 83 8.50 18.86 -9.78
C ASN A 83 7.20 18.03 -9.85
N VAL A 84 6.16 18.53 -10.53
CA VAL A 84 4.83 17.93 -10.49
C VAL A 84 4.80 16.61 -11.27
N LEU A 85 5.41 16.58 -12.45
CA LEU A 85 5.48 15.36 -13.27
C LEU A 85 6.34 14.29 -12.59
N GLY A 86 7.51 14.66 -12.07
CA GLY A 86 8.39 13.74 -11.36
C GLY A 86 7.72 13.13 -10.14
N THR A 87 6.98 13.94 -9.38
CA THR A 87 6.22 13.46 -8.20
C THR A 87 5.08 12.54 -8.60
N ALA A 88 4.31 12.88 -9.64
CA ALA A 88 3.26 12.00 -10.15
C ALA A 88 3.83 10.68 -10.71
N MET A 89 4.93 10.74 -11.47
CA MET A 89 5.60 9.60 -12.08
C MET A 89 6.09 8.60 -11.03
N GLN A 90 6.53 9.07 -9.86
CA GLN A 90 6.91 8.18 -8.75
C GLN A 90 5.76 7.25 -8.34
N SER A 91 4.54 7.76 -8.16
CA SER A 91 3.37 6.94 -7.82
C SER A 91 3.08 5.86 -8.86
N PHE A 92 3.13 6.20 -10.15
CA PHE A 92 2.91 5.26 -11.24
C PHE A 92 4.03 4.22 -11.34
N ALA A 93 5.29 4.65 -11.30
CA ALA A 93 6.43 3.77 -11.46
C ALA A 93 6.57 2.80 -10.28
N ILE A 94 6.31 3.27 -9.05
CA ILE A 94 6.28 2.42 -7.85
C ILE A 94 5.18 1.37 -7.98
N LEU A 95 3.98 1.74 -8.40
CA LEU A 95 2.89 0.77 -8.65
C LEU A 95 3.35 -0.33 -9.61
N CYS A 96 3.97 0.03 -10.75
CA CYS A 96 4.46 -0.95 -11.72
C CYS A 96 5.54 -1.88 -11.16
N VAL A 97 6.57 -1.32 -10.51
CA VAL A 97 7.70 -2.09 -9.95
C VAL A 97 7.22 -3.01 -8.84
N VAL A 98 6.43 -2.50 -7.89
CA VAL A 98 5.92 -3.30 -6.78
C VAL A 98 4.94 -4.35 -7.27
N SER A 99 4.10 -4.07 -8.26
CA SER A 99 3.22 -5.08 -8.87
C SER A 99 3.97 -6.25 -9.47
N LEU A 100 5.04 -5.98 -10.21
CA LEU A 100 5.87 -7.03 -10.77
C LEU A 100 6.54 -7.85 -9.65
N LEU A 101 7.14 -7.18 -8.66
CA LEU A 101 7.78 -7.87 -7.53
C LEU A 101 6.80 -8.69 -6.70
N TRP A 102 5.59 -8.20 -6.51
CA TRP A 102 4.54 -8.87 -5.76
C TRP A 102 4.14 -10.20 -6.39
N VAL A 103 3.88 -10.18 -7.70
CA VAL A 103 3.56 -11.39 -8.49
C VAL A 103 4.73 -12.36 -8.50
N LEU A 104 5.96 -11.84 -8.67
CA LEU A 104 7.14 -12.69 -8.72
C LEU A 104 7.43 -13.34 -7.38
N VAL A 105 7.44 -12.59 -6.27
CA VAL A 105 7.89 -13.13 -4.97
C VAL A 105 7.24 -12.46 -3.75
N GLY A 106 6.86 -11.19 -3.82
CA GLY A 106 6.38 -10.42 -2.67
C GLY A 106 5.13 -11.01 -2.02
N TYR A 107 4.16 -11.48 -2.82
CA TYR A 107 2.98 -12.14 -2.27
C TYR A 107 3.33 -13.39 -1.46
N SER A 108 4.28 -14.19 -1.96
CA SER A 108 4.77 -15.38 -1.27
C SER A 108 5.46 -15.02 0.05
N LEU A 109 6.29 -13.98 0.08
CA LEU A 109 6.96 -13.55 1.31
C LEU A 109 6.00 -12.97 2.36
N ALA A 110 4.89 -12.36 1.93
CA ALA A 110 3.90 -11.78 2.84
C ALA A 110 2.87 -12.82 3.31
N PHE A 111 2.37 -13.69 2.43
CA PHE A 111 1.21 -14.55 2.68
C PHE A 111 1.46 -16.04 2.42
N GLY A 112 2.62 -16.42 1.89
CA GLY A 112 2.99 -17.82 1.73
C GLY A 112 3.11 -18.57 3.07
N PRO A 113 3.29 -19.90 3.01
CA PRO A 113 3.48 -20.72 4.21
C PRO A 113 4.49 -20.14 5.19
N ASP A 114 4.12 -20.05 6.46
CA ASP A 114 4.92 -19.40 7.49
C ASP A 114 6.30 -20.06 7.70
N ILE A 115 7.32 -19.23 7.85
CA ILE A 115 8.65 -19.62 8.33
C ILE A 115 8.90 -18.94 9.68
N LYS A 116 8.63 -19.69 10.75
CA LYS A 116 8.95 -19.35 12.15
C LYS A 116 8.27 -18.07 12.66
N GLY A 117 7.12 -17.71 12.11
CA GLY A 117 6.38 -16.50 12.41
C GLY A 117 6.92 -15.24 11.72
N LEU A 118 8.03 -15.31 10.96
CA LEU A 118 8.82 -14.14 10.57
C LEU A 118 8.65 -13.72 9.11
N ILE A 119 8.46 -14.66 8.19
CA ILE A 119 8.29 -14.40 6.77
C ILE A 119 7.62 -15.62 6.10
N GLY A 120 6.91 -15.40 5.00
CA GLY A 120 6.39 -16.48 4.18
C GLY A 120 7.51 -17.14 3.36
N SER A 121 7.33 -18.43 3.07
CA SER A 121 8.19 -19.19 2.16
C SER A 121 8.07 -18.69 0.72
N VAL A 122 8.93 -19.21 -0.15
CA VAL A 122 8.89 -18.92 -1.60
C VAL A 122 8.02 -19.91 -2.38
N ASP A 123 7.19 -20.71 -1.70
CA ASP A 123 6.41 -21.77 -2.34
C ASP A 123 5.35 -21.23 -3.32
N TRP A 124 4.92 -19.98 -3.13
CA TRP A 124 3.98 -19.26 -3.99
C TRP A 124 4.66 -18.24 -4.91
N MET A 125 5.98 -18.36 -5.10
CA MET A 125 6.71 -17.57 -6.10
C MET A 125 6.06 -17.73 -7.48
N GLY A 126 5.90 -16.63 -8.22
CA GLY A 126 5.19 -16.62 -9.50
C GLY A 126 3.71 -17.01 -9.40
N LEU A 127 3.09 -16.81 -8.23
CA LEU A 127 1.69 -17.18 -7.92
C LEU A 127 1.42 -18.69 -7.99
N SER A 128 2.45 -19.53 -7.82
CA SER A 128 2.29 -20.97 -7.74
C SER A 128 1.33 -21.36 -6.62
N GLY A 129 0.28 -22.13 -6.90
CA GLY A 129 -0.75 -22.50 -5.91
C GLY A 129 -1.75 -21.38 -5.56
N VAL A 130 -1.62 -20.19 -6.13
CA VAL A 130 -2.55 -19.05 -5.92
C VAL A 130 -3.55 -19.03 -7.07
N GLY A 131 -4.62 -19.82 -6.91
CA GLY A 131 -5.62 -20.06 -7.95
C GLY A 131 -6.93 -19.27 -7.81
N LEU A 132 -7.92 -19.68 -8.59
CA LEU A 132 -9.27 -19.07 -8.61
C LEU A 132 -10.24 -19.67 -7.58
N MET A 133 -9.78 -20.63 -6.77
CA MET A 133 -10.55 -21.20 -5.67
C MET A 133 -10.27 -20.43 -4.37
N PRO A 134 -11.21 -20.42 -3.40
CA PRO A 134 -10.97 -19.78 -2.11
C PRO A 134 -9.86 -20.45 -1.30
N HIS A 135 -9.19 -19.63 -0.49
CA HIS A 135 -8.19 -20.09 0.48
C HIS A 135 -8.77 -20.01 1.89
N PRO A 136 -8.61 -21.04 2.75
CA PRO A 136 -9.26 -21.07 4.07
C PRO A 136 -8.89 -19.88 4.95
N THR A 137 -7.65 -19.40 4.87
CA THR A 137 -7.15 -18.30 5.70
C THR A 137 -7.32 -16.92 5.05
N TYR A 138 -7.24 -16.84 3.72
CA TYR A 138 -7.06 -15.56 3.00
C TYR A 138 -8.31 -15.17 2.22
N GLY A 139 -9.47 -15.50 2.76
CA GLY A 139 -10.76 -15.29 2.11
C GLY A 139 -11.45 -16.61 1.79
N PRO A 140 -12.24 -17.17 2.74
CA PRO A 140 -12.91 -18.47 2.56
C PRO A 140 -14.04 -18.43 1.50
N THR A 141 -14.46 -17.25 1.06
CA THR A 141 -15.55 -17.06 0.09
C THR A 141 -15.12 -16.35 -1.20
N ILE A 142 -13.86 -15.94 -1.33
CA ILE A 142 -13.33 -15.21 -2.49
C ILE A 142 -12.20 -16.00 -3.15
N PRO A 143 -12.00 -15.92 -4.47
CA PRO A 143 -10.83 -16.51 -5.12
C PRO A 143 -9.53 -16.04 -4.46
N HIS A 144 -8.57 -16.95 -4.25
CA HIS A 144 -7.28 -16.61 -3.65
C HIS A 144 -6.55 -15.50 -4.42
N GLN A 145 -6.66 -15.49 -5.76
CA GLN A 145 -6.14 -14.40 -6.58
C GLN A 145 -6.82 -13.04 -6.34
N ALA A 146 -8.11 -13.02 -5.96
CA ALA A 146 -8.79 -11.76 -5.64
C ALA A 146 -8.21 -11.13 -4.37
N PHE A 147 -7.91 -11.94 -3.35
CA PHE A 147 -7.17 -11.49 -2.16
C PHE A 147 -5.75 -11.01 -2.51
N MET A 148 -5.03 -11.77 -3.35
CA MET A 148 -3.69 -11.38 -3.81
C MET A 148 -3.67 -10.02 -4.51
N VAL A 149 -4.63 -9.76 -5.41
CA VAL A 149 -4.76 -8.47 -6.10
C VAL A 149 -5.17 -7.36 -5.13
N PHE A 150 -6.05 -7.64 -4.17
CA PHE A 150 -6.42 -6.67 -3.15
C PHE A 150 -5.20 -6.23 -2.32
N GLN A 151 -4.42 -7.19 -1.81
CA GLN A 151 -3.22 -6.93 -1.01
C GLN A 151 -2.08 -6.28 -1.81
N LEU A 152 -1.99 -6.55 -3.12
CA LEU A 152 -1.06 -5.86 -4.00
C LEU A 152 -1.24 -4.33 -3.93
N MET A 153 -2.48 -3.85 -3.85
CA MET A 153 -2.74 -2.40 -3.84
C MET A 153 -2.19 -1.73 -2.57
N PHE A 154 -2.21 -2.44 -1.44
CA PHE A 154 -1.60 -1.99 -0.17
C PHE A 154 -0.07 -2.02 -0.28
N ALA A 155 0.47 -3.08 -0.86
CA ALA A 155 1.91 -3.21 -1.09
C ALA A 155 2.45 -2.09 -1.96
N ALA A 156 1.72 -1.70 -3.01
CA ALA A 156 2.11 -0.65 -3.94
C ALA A 156 1.99 0.76 -3.34
N ILE A 157 0.88 1.06 -2.64
CA ILE A 157 0.66 2.42 -2.11
C ILE A 157 1.64 2.75 -0.97
N THR A 158 2.06 1.76 -0.19
CA THR A 158 2.88 1.99 1.01
C THR A 158 4.23 2.69 0.72
N PRO A 159 5.10 2.18 -0.17
CA PRO A 159 6.31 2.91 -0.56
C PRO A 159 6.01 4.20 -1.33
N ALA A 160 4.86 4.28 -2.03
CA ALA A 160 4.45 5.51 -2.69
C ALA A 160 4.15 6.64 -1.67
N LEU A 161 3.59 6.34 -0.50
CA LEU A 161 3.40 7.30 0.60
C LEU A 161 4.74 7.87 1.10
N ILE A 162 5.78 7.04 1.17
CA ILE A 162 7.11 7.47 1.67
C ILE A 162 7.69 8.58 0.79
N THR A 163 7.34 8.63 -0.50
CA THR A 163 7.87 9.62 -1.45
C THR A 163 7.58 11.06 -1.06
N GLY A 164 6.49 11.30 -0.34
CA GLY A 164 6.16 12.62 0.18
C GLY A 164 7.22 13.18 1.14
N ALA A 165 7.98 12.33 1.84
CA ALA A 165 9.01 12.79 2.77
C ALA A 165 10.19 13.42 2.03
N PHE A 166 10.58 12.82 0.90
CA PHE A 166 11.78 13.18 0.14
C PHE A 166 11.49 13.90 -1.18
N ALA A 167 10.26 14.37 -1.38
CA ALA A 167 9.84 15.04 -2.59
C ALA A 167 10.84 16.13 -3.02
N GLU A 168 10.98 16.31 -4.33
CA GLU A 168 11.82 17.33 -4.98
C GLU A 168 13.36 17.17 -4.84
N ARG A 169 13.89 16.10 -4.22
CA ARG A 169 15.35 15.96 -4.04
C ARG A 169 15.96 14.57 -4.20
N MET A 170 15.16 13.51 -4.28
CA MET A 170 15.68 12.15 -4.47
C MET A 170 15.81 11.81 -5.96
N LYS A 171 16.92 11.20 -6.38
CA LYS A 171 17.12 10.71 -7.75
C LYS A 171 16.05 9.68 -8.10
N PHE A 172 15.54 9.71 -9.33
CA PHE A 172 14.47 8.79 -9.73
C PHE A 172 14.90 7.31 -9.67
N SER A 173 16.14 7.01 -10.09
CA SER A 173 16.72 5.67 -9.97
C SER A 173 16.79 5.18 -8.52
N ALA A 174 17.14 6.07 -7.58
CA ALA A 174 17.16 5.79 -6.16
C ALA A 174 15.76 5.49 -5.63
N VAL A 175 14.72 6.24 -6.06
CA VAL A 175 13.33 5.99 -5.68
C VAL A 175 12.88 4.58 -6.08
N LEU A 176 13.19 4.15 -7.31
CA LEU A 176 12.82 2.80 -7.78
C LEU A 176 13.54 1.70 -7.01
N MET A 177 14.86 1.83 -6.83
CA MET A 177 15.65 0.85 -6.09
C MET A 177 15.25 0.78 -4.62
N PHE A 178 15.06 1.93 -3.98
CA PHE A 178 14.54 2.02 -2.61
C PHE A 178 13.19 1.33 -2.49
N SER A 179 12.23 1.67 -3.34
CA SER A 179 10.86 1.13 -3.26
C SER A 179 10.83 -0.38 -3.49
N ALA A 180 11.63 -0.89 -4.42
CA ALA A 180 11.78 -2.32 -4.69
C ALA A 180 12.31 -3.08 -3.46
N LEU A 181 13.42 -2.62 -2.89
CA LEU A 181 14.05 -3.25 -1.73
C LEU A 181 13.18 -3.13 -0.48
N TRP A 182 12.60 -1.95 -0.25
CA TRP A 182 11.75 -1.68 0.91
C TRP A 182 10.49 -2.54 0.89
N SER A 183 9.90 -2.75 -0.29
CA SER A 183 8.72 -3.64 -0.42
C SER A 183 9.03 -5.08 -0.03
N LEU A 184 10.22 -5.59 -0.37
CA LEU A 184 10.59 -6.98 -0.06
C LEU A 184 11.11 -7.17 1.37
N VAL A 185 11.88 -6.22 1.88
CA VAL A 185 12.64 -6.37 3.13
C VAL A 185 11.95 -5.72 4.32
N VAL A 186 11.07 -4.74 4.11
CA VAL A 186 10.32 -4.07 5.19
C VAL A 186 8.84 -4.41 5.11
N TYR A 187 8.19 -4.15 3.97
CA TYR A 187 6.75 -4.35 3.85
C TYR A 187 6.35 -5.82 3.99
N CYS A 188 6.96 -6.74 3.21
CA CYS A 188 6.58 -8.15 3.25
C CYS A 188 6.71 -8.79 4.65
N PRO A 189 7.81 -8.60 5.40
CA PRO A 189 7.90 -9.11 6.78
C PRO A 189 6.83 -8.50 7.70
N VAL A 190 6.63 -7.18 7.68
CA VAL A 190 5.62 -6.54 8.55
C VAL A 190 4.20 -7.02 8.22
N ALA A 191 3.87 -7.15 6.92
CA ALA A 191 2.61 -7.74 6.47
C ALA A 191 2.48 -9.20 6.93
N HIS A 192 3.56 -9.98 6.87
CA HIS A 192 3.54 -11.37 7.32
C HIS A 192 3.28 -11.48 8.82
N TRP A 193 3.93 -10.64 9.64
CA TRP A 193 3.78 -10.64 11.10
C TRP A 193 2.34 -10.42 11.56
N LEU A 194 1.57 -9.62 10.82
CA LEU A 194 0.21 -9.20 11.20
C LEU A 194 -0.89 -9.91 10.40
N TRP A 195 -0.66 -10.23 9.14
CA TRP A 195 -1.68 -10.74 8.23
C TRP A 195 -1.34 -12.10 7.60
N GLY A 196 -0.07 -12.46 7.54
CA GLY A 196 0.40 -13.72 6.95
C GLY A 196 0.49 -14.90 7.92
N GLY A 197 -0.11 -14.79 9.11
CA GLY A 197 -0.01 -15.81 10.16
C GLY A 197 1.24 -15.72 11.03
N GLY A 198 1.97 -14.61 10.96
CA GLY A 198 3.20 -14.41 11.71
C GLY A 198 3.01 -14.12 13.20
N TRP A 199 4.13 -13.82 13.86
CA TRP A 199 4.21 -13.84 15.32
C TRP A 199 3.43 -12.74 16.03
N LEU A 200 3.27 -11.53 15.46
CA LEU A 200 2.47 -10.46 16.09
C LEU A 200 0.99 -10.84 16.12
N ALA A 201 0.46 -11.38 15.01
CA ALA A 201 -0.88 -11.96 14.97
C ALA A 201 -1.03 -13.11 15.97
N GLY A 202 -0.02 -13.98 16.08
CA GLY A 202 0.03 -15.07 17.07
C GLY A 202 -0.01 -14.61 18.54
N LEU A 203 0.44 -13.38 18.83
CA LEU A 203 0.31 -12.76 20.15
C LEU A 203 -1.06 -12.09 20.39
N GLY A 204 -1.92 -12.05 19.37
CA GLY A 204 -3.24 -11.43 19.41
C GLY A 204 -3.27 -9.97 18.98
N ALA A 205 -2.21 -9.45 18.36
CA ALA A 205 -2.24 -8.12 17.76
C ALA A 205 -3.20 -8.10 16.55
N LEU A 206 -3.92 -6.99 16.39
CA LEU A 206 -4.82 -6.77 15.26
C LEU A 206 -4.47 -5.47 14.54
N ASP A 207 -4.50 -5.54 13.21
CA ASP A 207 -4.37 -4.41 12.32
C ASP A 207 -5.38 -4.57 11.17
N PHE A 208 -6.56 -3.97 11.31
CA PHE A 208 -7.69 -4.26 10.43
C PHE A 208 -7.41 -3.98 8.95
N ALA A 209 -6.77 -2.85 8.65
CA ALA A 209 -6.53 -2.42 7.28
C ALA A 209 -5.15 -1.77 7.05
N GLY A 210 -4.21 -1.81 8.00
CA GLY A 210 -2.83 -1.39 7.74
C GLY A 210 -2.40 -0.13 8.48
N GLY A 211 -2.89 0.09 9.70
CA GLY A 211 -2.34 1.09 10.59
C GLY A 211 -0.86 0.84 10.88
N ALA A 212 -0.47 -0.42 11.08
CA ALA A 212 0.92 -0.81 11.28
C ALA A 212 1.61 -1.08 9.94
N VAL A 213 1.00 -1.93 9.11
CA VAL A 213 1.61 -2.42 7.85
C VAL A 213 1.80 -1.30 6.83
N VAL A 214 0.89 -0.33 6.76
CA VAL A 214 0.94 0.77 5.79
C VAL A 214 1.35 2.08 6.46
N HIS A 215 0.61 2.58 7.45
CA HIS A 215 0.79 3.96 7.94
C HIS A 215 1.99 4.12 8.88
N LEU A 216 2.13 3.25 9.88
CA LEU A 216 3.26 3.31 10.81
C LEU A 216 4.57 2.99 10.09
N SER A 217 4.59 1.92 9.28
CA SER A 217 5.79 1.52 8.54
C SER A 217 6.25 2.61 7.58
N SER A 218 5.35 3.18 6.77
CA SER A 218 5.68 4.27 5.84
C SER A 218 6.02 5.56 6.58
N GLY A 219 5.32 5.90 7.66
CA GLY A 219 5.57 7.10 8.46
C GLY A 219 6.93 7.09 9.16
N MET A 220 7.35 5.95 9.71
CA MET A 220 8.69 5.80 10.30
C MET A 220 9.77 5.77 9.24
N SER A 221 9.51 5.16 8.09
CA SER A 221 10.42 5.17 6.94
C SER A 221 10.58 6.60 6.39
N ALA A 222 9.49 7.36 6.29
CA ALA A 222 9.48 8.76 5.90
C ALA A 222 10.33 9.62 6.85
N LEU A 223 10.22 9.41 8.16
CA LEU A 223 11.05 10.11 9.14
C LEU A 223 12.54 9.86 8.92
N VAL A 224 12.93 8.59 8.70
CA VAL A 224 14.31 8.24 8.40
C VAL A 224 14.77 8.84 7.07
N CYS A 225 13.95 8.77 6.01
CA CYS A 225 14.24 9.41 4.74
C CYS A 225 14.47 10.93 4.89
N ALA A 226 13.63 11.62 5.65
CA ALA A 226 13.73 13.06 5.86
C ALA A 226 15.06 13.46 6.54
N PHE A 227 15.51 12.68 7.53
CA PHE A 227 16.80 12.90 8.19
C PHE A 227 17.99 12.54 7.31
N VAL A 228 17.97 11.38 6.65
CA VAL A 228 19.11 10.88 5.86
C VAL A 228 19.35 11.73 4.62
N LEU A 229 18.29 12.15 3.91
CA LEU A 229 18.45 13.01 2.73
C LEU A 229 18.71 14.48 3.10
N GLY A 230 18.35 14.88 4.32
CA GLY A 230 18.42 16.26 4.78
C GLY A 230 17.37 17.17 4.14
N ALA A 231 17.44 18.46 4.47
CA ALA A 231 16.50 19.47 4.01
C ALA A 231 16.65 19.82 2.53
N ARG A 232 15.54 20.16 1.85
CA ARG A 232 15.57 20.73 0.49
C ARG A 232 16.35 22.04 0.47
N HIS A 233 16.97 22.34 -0.66
CA HIS A 233 17.60 23.62 -0.90
C HIS A 233 16.56 24.75 -0.78
N GLY A 234 16.86 25.74 0.06
CA GLY A 234 15.97 26.85 0.37
C GLY A 234 14.94 26.56 1.47
N TYR A 235 14.99 25.42 2.16
CA TYR A 235 14.01 25.10 3.19
C TYR A 235 14.07 26.10 4.35
N GLY A 236 12.94 26.75 4.65
CA GLY A 236 12.83 27.80 5.67
C GLY A 236 13.24 29.20 5.20
N THR A 237 13.79 29.34 3.99
CA THR A 237 14.18 30.64 3.40
C THR A 237 13.36 30.98 2.15
N ASP A 238 13.15 29.99 1.28
CA ASP A 238 12.51 30.15 -0.01
C ASP A 238 11.01 29.90 0.07
N TYR A 239 10.27 30.48 -0.85
CA TYR A 239 8.84 30.22 -0.99
C TYR A 239 8.60 28.81 -1.56
N MET A 240 8.14 27.89 -0.71
CA MET A 240 7.86 26.48 -1.05
C MET A 240 6.37 26.13 -0.90
N ALA A 241 5.47 27.06 -1.20
CA ALA A 241 4.04 26.78 -1.09
C ALA A 241 3.55 25.80 -2.17
N PRO A 242 2.46 25.06 -1.91
CA PRO A 242 1.80 24.19 -2.89
C PRO A 242 1.52 24.91 -4.20
N HIS A 243 1.83 24.28 -5.34
CA HIS A 243 1.61 24.92 -6.64
C HIS A 243 0.13 24.94 -7.06
N ASN A 244 -0.70 23.99 -6.61
CA ASN A 244 -2.10 23.86 -7.03
C ASN A 244 -2.98 23.20 -5.96
N LEU A 245 -3.61 24.01 -5.10
CA LEU A 245 -4.52 23.53 -4.06
C LEU A 245 -5.79 22.83 -4.59
N PRO A 246 -6.42 23.26 -5.71
CA PRO A 246 -7.49 22.47 -6.32
C PRO A 246 -7.07 21.03 -6.70
N MET A 247 -5.84 20.84 -7.17
CA MET A 247 -5.28 19.52 -7.45
C MET A 247 -5.10 18.69 -6.17
N VAL A 248 -4.65 19.33 -5.07
CA VAL A 248 -4.59 18.70 -3.74
C VAL A 248 -5.99 18.23 -3.30
N LEU A 249 -7.03 19.05 -3.48
CA LEU A 249 -8.40 18.67 -3.14
C LEU A 249 -8.92 17.51 -3.98
N LEU A 250 -8.65 17.50 -5.29
CA LEU A 250 -9.04 16.38 -6.15
C LEU A 250 -8.34 15.08 -5.72
N GLY A 251 -7.04 15.15 -5.43
CA GLY A 251 -6.28 14.03 -4.88
C GLY A 251 -6.85 13.55 -3.54
N THR A 252 -7.16 14.47 -2.64
CA THR A 252 -7.80 14.17 -1.34
C THR A 252 -9.14 13.47 -1.51
N GLY A 253 -9.99 13.95 -2.44
CA GLY A 253 -11.27 13.34 -2.75
C GLY A 253 -11.12 11.90 -3.24
N LEU A 254 -10.13 11.63 -4.08
CA LEU A 254 -9.82 10.28 -4.55
C LEU A 254 -9.21 9.39 -3.46
N LEU A 255 -8.37 9.94 -2.57
CA LEU A 255 -7.87 9.23 -1.40
C LEU A 255 -9.01 8.82 -0.48
N TRP A 256 -9.94 9.73 -0.17
CA TRP A 256 -11.11 9.45 0.65
C TRP A 256 -12.02 8.41 -0.03
N PHE A 257 -12.35 8.62 -1.31
CA PHE A 257 -13.14 7.69 -2.11
C PHE A 257 -12.54 6.28 -2.11
N GLY A 258 -11.24 6.19 -2.38
CA GLY A 258 -10.52 4.92 -2.41
C GLY A 258 -10.40 4.26 -1.03
N TRP A 259 -10.36 5.06 0.05
CA TRP A 259 -10.27 4.55 1.42
C TRP A 259 -11.46 3.70 1.84
N PHE A 260 -12.61 3.86 1.19
CA PHE A 260 -13.73 2.94 1.39
C PHE A 260 -13.38 1.52 0.97
N GLY A 261 -12.71 1.35 -0.18
CA GLY A 261 -12.16 0.05 -0.57
C GLY A 261 -11.02 -0.40 0.34
N PHE A 262 -10.20 0.54 0.81
CA PHE A 262 -9.07 0.25 1.70
C PHE A 262 -9.54 -0.34 3.04
N ASN A 263 -10.43 0.35 3.76
CA ASN A 263 -10.89 -0.12 5.07
C ASN A 263 -12.02 -1.14 4.92
N ALA A 264 -13.12 -0.82 4.25
CA ALA A 264 -14.26 -1.72 4.20
C ALA A 264 -14.01 -2.96 3.31
N GLY A 265 -13.08 -2.89 2.36
CA GLY A 265 -12.61 -4.06 1.61
C GLY A 265 -11.84 -5.06 2.47
N SER A 266 -11.19 -4.63 3.56
CA SER A 266 -10.45 -5.50 4.47
C SER A 266 -11.34 -6.42 5.30
N ALA A 267 -12.67 -6.26 5.24
CA ALA A 267 -13.62 -7.25 5.72
C ALA A 267 -13.76 -8.48 4.78
N LEU A 268 -13.12 -8.45 3.60
CA LEU A 268 -13.03 -9.52 2.60
C LEU A 268 -14.37 -10.08 2.11
N GLY A 269 -15.45 -9.32 2.28
CA GLY A 269 -16.78 -9.69 1.82
C GLY A 269 -17.81 -8.59 2.00
N ALA A 270 -18.95 -8.75 1.34
CA ALA A 270 -20.09 -7.85 1.43
C ALA A 270 -20.91 -8.19 2.70
N ASN A 271 -20.36 -7.83 3.85
CA ASN A 271 -20.83 -8.27 5.17
C ASN A 271 -20.99 -7.12 6.17
N GLN A 272 -21.42 -7.44 7.40
CA GLN A 272 -21.65 -6.46 8.47
C GLN A 272 -20.37 -5.72 8.86
N THR A 273 -19.22 -6.42 8.90
CA THR A 273 -17.92 -5.83 9.20
C THR A 273 -17.49 -4.79 8.17
N ALA A 274 -17.80 -5.01 6.88
CA ALA A 274 -17.57 -4.01 5.83
C ALA A 274 -18.37 -2.73 6.10
N ILE A 275 -19.63 -2.84 6.53
CA ILE A 275 -20.50 -1.69 6.86
C ILE A 275 -19.94 -0.92 8.06
N ILE A 276 -19.53 -1.63 9.11
CA ILE A 276 -18.90 -1.04 10.31
C ILE A 276 -17.66 -0.23 9.92
N ALA A 277 -16.77 -0.86 9.16
CA ALA A 277 -15.54 -0.22 8.69
C ALA A 277 -15.82 0.99 7.81
N PHE A 278 -16.81 0.92 6.92
CA PHE A 278 -17.20 2.04 6.06
C PHE A 278 -17.65 3.25 6.89
N VAL A 279 -18.51 3.04 7.89
CA VAL A 279 -19.02 4.11 8.76
C VAL A 279 -17.89 4.69 9.60
N ALA A 280 -17.06 3.86 10.23
CA ALA A 280 -15.92 4.32 11.02
C ALA A 280 -14.95 5.17 10.18
N THR A 281 -14.67 4.73 8.95
CA THR A 281 -13.83 5.44 7.97
C THR A 281 -14.37 6.83 7.67
N HIS A 282 -15.65 6.93 7.31
CA HIS A 282 -16.26 8.22 6.98
C HIS A 282 -16.29 9.17 8.17
N VAL A 283 -16.69 8.68 9.35
CA VAL A 283 -16.81 9.50 10.55
C VAL A 283 -15.44 10.04 11.00
N ALA A 284 -14.40 9.20 10.98
CA ALA A 284 -13.04 9.64 11.33
C ALA A 284 -12.50 10.69 10.35
N ALA A 285 -12.75 10.53 9.05
CA ALA A 285 -12.35 11.50 8.04
C ALA A 285 -13.03 12.87 8.24
N VAL A 286 -14.35 12.88 8.45
CA VAL A 286 -15.11 14.12 8.71
C VAL A 286 -14.60 14.82 9.96
N THR A 287 -14.45 14.07 11.06
CA THR A 287 -14.06 14.65 12.35
C THR A 287 -12.58 15.06 12.38
N GLY A 288 -11.71 14.37 11.63
CA GLY A 288 -10.33 14.80 11.40
C GLY A 288 -10.24 16.09 10.61
N ALA A 289 -11.01 16.22 9.53
CA ALA A 289 -11.09 17.45 8.74
C ALA A 289 -11.56 18.64 9.58
N LEU A 290 -12.65 18.45 10.35
CA LEU A 290 -13.21 19.49 11.23
C LEU A 290 -12.25 19.85 12.36
N SER A 291 -11.63 18.86 13.01
CA SER A 291 -10.66 19.08 14.10
C SER A 291 -9.46 19.88 13.62
N TRP A 292 -8.86 19.49 12.49
CA TRP A 292 -7.75 20.24 11.91
C TRP A 292 -8.17 21.67 11.56
N MET A 293 -9.28 21.84 10.85
CA MET A 293 -9.79 23.16 10.47
C MET A 293 -9.96 24.06 11.70
N THR A 294 -10.57 23.55 12.78
CA THR A 294 -10.79 24.31 14.01
C THR A 294 -9.48 24.66 14.72
N VAL A 295 -8.56 23.70 14.86
CA VAL A 295 -7.26 23.92 15.52
C VAL A 295 -6.41 24.91 14.72
N GLU A 296 -6.35 24.75 13.40
CA GLU A 296 -5.66 25.68 12.51
C GLU A 296 -6.28 27.06 12.57
N TRP A 297 -7.61 27.16 12.53
CA TRP A 297 -8.30 28.44 12.59
C TRP A 297 -8.02 29.16 13.91
N TRP A 298 -8.03 28.47 15.04
CA TRP A 298 -7.63 29.08 16.31
C TRP A 298 -6.16 29.52 16.33
N HIS A 299 -5.24 28.71 15.81
CA HIS A 299 -3.81 29.02 15.85
C HIS A 299 -3.38 30.09 14.83
N ARG A 300 -3.96 30.08 13.62
CA ARG A 300 -3.54 30.92 12.48
C ARG A 300 -4.58 31.96 12.04
N GLY A 301 -5.75 32.00 12.67
CA GLY A 301 -6.79 33.00 12.44
C GLY A 301 -7.67 32.76 11.20
N LYS A 302 -7.33 31.79 10.33
CA LYS A 302 -8.13 31.43 9.16
C LYS A 302 -8.11 29.93 8.89
N PRO A 303 -9.23 29.31 8.48
CA PRO A 303 -9.25 27.93 8.02
C PRO A 303 -8.67 27.85 6.60
N THR A 304 -7.92 26.79 6.30
CA THR A 304 -7.38 26.57 4.96
C THR A 304 -7.93 25.31 4.30
N VAL A 305 -7.95 25.35 2.97
CA VAL A 305 -8.30 24.19 2.12
C VAL A 305 -7.32 23.04 2.35
N LEU A 306 -6.02 23.35 2.45
CA LEU A 306 -4.99 22.36 2.74
C LEU A 306 -5.22 21.72 4.11
N GLY A 307 -5.58 22.51 5.13
CA GLY A 307 -5.81 22.01 6.47
C GLY A 307 -6.98 21.02 6.55
N ILE A 308 -8.11 21.34 5.92
CA ILE A 308 -9.24 20.39 5.81
C ILE A 308 -8.81 19.10 5.10
N ALA A 309 -8.06 19.22 4.01
CA ALA A 309 -7.58 18.07 3.26
C ALA A 309 -6.64 17.17 4.08
N SER A 310 -5.64 17.76 4.73
CA SER A 310 -4.71 17.06 5.61
C SER A 310 -5.42 16.43 6.80
N GLY A 311 -6.36 17.14 7.43
CA GLY A 311 -7.17 16.61 8.53
C GLY A 311 -8.02 15.41 8.13
N ALA A 312 -8.61 15.43 6.93
CA ALA A 312 -9.37 14.29 6.41
C ALA A 312 -8.47 13.05 6.25
N VAL A 313 -7.31 13.20 5.60
CA VAL A 313 -6.34 12.10 5.40
C VAL A 313 -5.79 11.58 6.73
N ALA A 314 -5.51 12.46 7.69
CA ALA A 314 -5.09 12.06 9.04
C ALA A 314 -6.16 11.22 9.75
N GLY A 315 -7.42 11.65 9.69
CA GLY A 315 -8.55 10.91 10.27
C GLY A 315 -8.74 9.53 9.64
N LEU A 316 -8.64 9.46 8.31
CA LEU A 316 -8.68 8.21 7.55
C LEU A 316 -7.56 7.25 7.98
N ALA A 317 -6.32 7.74 8.05
CA ALA A 317 -5.15 6.95 8.47
C ALA A 317 -5.25 6.47 9.93
N MET A 318 -5.79 7.30 10.82
CA MET A 318 -5.83 6.98 12.25
C MET A 318 -6.84 5.88 12.56
N VAL A 319 -7.97 5.82 11.86
CA VAL A 319 -9.00 4.80 12.09
C VAL A 319 -8.67 3.46 11.42
N THR A 320 -7.83 3.45 10.38
CA THR A 320 -7.42 2.25 9.62
C THR A 320 -7.18 0.99 10.46
N PRO A 321 -6.35 0.98 11.52
CA PRO A 321 -6.09 -0.25 12.29
C PRO A 321 -7.30 -0.78 13.06
N GLY A 322 -8.29 0.08 13.35
CA GLY A 322 -9.45 -0.24 14.18
C GLY A 322 -10.78 -0.20 13.45
N ALA A 323 -10.82 0.10 12.15
CA ALA A 323 -12.06 0.45 11.46
C ALA A 323 -13.14 -0.64 11.56
N GLY A 324 -12.77 -1.92 11.54
CA GLY A 324 -13.70 -3.05 11.71
C GLY A 324 -14.00 -3.44 13.17
N TYR A 325 -13.46 -2.73 14.15
CA TYR A 325 -13.55 -3.07 15.58
C TYR A 325 -14.09 -1.93 16.46
N VAL A 326 -14.23 -0.72 15.92
CA VAL A 326 -14.67 0.47 16.66
C VAL A 326 -16.00 1.01 16.14
N GLY A 327 -16.85 1.48 17.05
CA GLY A 327 -18.13 2.09 16.70
C GLY A 327 -18.02 3.55 16.25
N PRO A 328 -19.10 4.18 15.76
CA PRO A 328 -19.07 5.55 15.22
C PRO A 328 -18.57 6.61 16.20
N LEU A 329 -18.94 6.51 17.49
CA LEU A 329 -18.46 7.47 18.50
C LEU A 329 -16.97 7.33 18.77
N SER A 330 -16.45 6.11 18.83
CA SER A 330 -15.00 5.87 18.93
C SER A 330 -14.26 6.39 17.71
N ALA A 331 -14.78 6.17 16.50
CA ALA A 331 -14.22 6.72 15.26
C ALA A 331 -14.22 8.26 15.24
N CYS A 332 -15.26 8.90 15.78
CA CYS A 332 -15.32 10.35 15.96
C CYS A 332 -14.19 10.85 16.87
N VAL A 333 -13.98 10.20 18.02
CA VAL A 333 -12.86 10.54 18.93
C VAL A 333 -11.52 10.37 18.23
N MET A 334 -11.33 9.27 17.50
CA MET A 334 -10.10 9.03 16.72
C MET A 334 -9.87 10.13 15.69
N GLY A 335 -10.89 10.52 14.91
CA GLY A 335 -10.75 11.60 13.94
C GLY A 335 -10.45 12.95 14.59
N LEU A 336 -11.11 13.30 15.70
CA LEU A 336 -10.81 14.54 16.44
C LEU A 336 -9.35 14.57 16.93
N ILE A 337 -8.83 13.45 17.44
CA ILE A 337 -7.44 13.33 17.84
C ILE A 337 -6.52 13.45 16.62
N ALA A 338 -6.87 12.81 15.51
CA ALA A 338 -6.07 12.85 14.28
C ALA A 338 -5.85 14.27 13.77
N GLY A 339 -6.92 15.04 13.60
CA GLY A 339 -6.81 16.42 13.10
C GLY A 339 -5.93 17.30 13.99
N GLY A 340 -6.16 17.27 15.31
CA GLY A 340 -5.41 18.08 16.26
C GLY A 340 -3.95 17.65 16.43
N LEU A 341 -3.70 16.35 16.59
CA LEU A 341 -2.36 15.84 16.86
C LEU A 341 -1.46 15.88 15.62
N SER A 342 -1.99 15.55 14.44
CA SER A 342 -1.24 15.68 13.19
C SER A 342 -0.89 17.15 12.90
N TYR A 343 -1.82 18.09 13.14
CA TYR A 343 -1.51 19.51 13.04
C TYR A 343 -0.35 19.90 13.96
N MET A 344 -0.41 19.53 15.24
CA MET A 344 0.65 19.82 16.21
C MET A 344 1.99 19.21 15.80
N ALA A 345 2.01 17.96 15.32
CA ALA A 345 3.23 17.30 14.87
C ALA A 345 3.88 18.07 13.72
N ILE A 346 3.09 18.49 12.73
CA ILE A 346 3.58 19.21 11.54
C ILE A 346 4.06 20.61 11.89
N MET A 347 3.37 21.31 12.80
CA MET A 347 3.82 22.63 13.27
C MET A 347 5.15 22.57 14.03
N ASN A 348 5.49 21.42 14.62
CA ASN A 348 6.72 21.25 15.39
C ASN A 348 7.90 20.70 14.58
N LYS A 349 7.71 20.20 13.35
CA LYS A 349 8.79 19.58 12.55
C LYS A 349 10.00 20.49 12.34
N GLY A 350 9.76 21.80 12.13
CA GLY A 350 10.83 22.79 11.96
C GLY A 350 11.70 22.96 13.22
N ARG A 351 11.12 22.78 14.42
CA ARG A 351 11.87 22.77 15.69
C ARG A 351 12.65 21.47 15.90
N LEU A 352 12.15 20.37 15.32
CA LEU A 352 12.78 19.05 15.35
C LEU A 352 13.84 18.87 14.26
N GLY A 353 14.01 19.84 13.36
CA GLY A 353 15.14 19.93 12.44
C GLY A 353 15.09 18.99 11.23
N TYR A 354 13.89 18.59 10.79
CA TYR A 354 13.73 17.75 9.59
C TYR A 354 12.75 18.35 8.58
N ASP A 355 13.00 18.08 7.29
CA ASP A 355 12.15 18.47 6.16
C ASP A 355 11.43 17.25 5.60
N ASP A 356 10.36 16.86 6.29
CA ASP A 356 9.34 15.97 5.74
C ASP A 356 8.46 16.79 4.78
N SER A 357 8.70 16.64 3.48
CA SER A 357 8.32 17.64 2.48
C SER A 357 6.82 17.84 2.38
N LEU A 358 6.08 16.73 2.41
CA LEU A 358 4.63 16.65 2.22
C LEU A 358 3.92 16.07 3.45
N ASP A 359 4.55 16.16 4.62
CA ASP A 359 3.97 15.85 5.94
C ASP A 359 3.58 14.39 6.19
N VAL A 360 4.30 13.44 5.57
CA VAL A 360 4.04 11.99 5.71
C VAL A 360 4.16 11.52 7.16
N VAL A 361 5.13 12.02 7.92
CA VAL A 361 5.36 11.67 9.33
C VAL A 361 4.20 12.16 10.18
N GLY A 362 3.80 13.42 9.99
CA GLY A 362 2.73 14.05 10.77
C GLY A 362 1.34 13.48 10.48
N ILE A 363 1.12 13.05 9.24
CA ILE A 363 -0.13 12.42 8.81
C ILE A 363 -0.10 10.92 9.12
N HIS A 364 0.73 10.15 8.43
CA HIS A 364 0.72 8.68 8.50
C HIS A 364 1.49 8.12 9.69
N GLY A 365 2.64 8.70 10.06
CA GLY A 365 3.42 8.23 11.21
C GLY A 365 2.66 8.39 12.53
N VAL A 366 2.18 9.61 12.79
CA VAL A 366 1.35 9.90 13.98
C VAL A 366 0.07 9.07 13.97
N ALA A 367 -0.64 9.02 12.84
CA ALA A 367 -1.86 8.23 12.72
C ALA A 367 -1.61 6.72 12.92
N GLY A 368 -0.50 6.19 12.43
CA GLY A 368 -0.10 4.80 12.62
C GLY A 368 0.12 4.49 14.09
N VAL A 369 0.98 5.27 14.77
CA VAL A 369 1.25 5.07 16.21
C VAL A 369 -0.03 5.19 17.03
N VAL A 370 -0.73 6.32 16.91
CA VAL A 370 -1.84 6.65 17.81
C VAL A 370 -3.10 5.86 17.44
N GLY A 371 -3.33 5.60 16.15
CA GLY A 371 -4.43 4.77 15.68
C GLY A 371 -4.36 3.34 16.19
N ILE A 372 -3.17 2.72 16.18
CA ILE A 372 -2.98 1.36 16.72
C ILE A 372 -3.27 1.32 18.23
N LEU A 373 -2.77 2.30 18.98
CA LEU A 373 -3.01 2.40 20.43
C LEU A 373 -4.48 2.66 20.74
N LEU A 374 -5.12 3.60 20.05
CA LEU A 374 -6.55 3.89 20.22
C LEU A 374 -7.42 2.69 19.83
N SER A 375 -7.04 1.92 18.81
CA SER A 375 -7.71 0.67 18.47
C SER A 375 -7.60 -0.34 19.62
N GLY A 376 -6.40 -0.50 20.19
CA GLY A 376 -6.17 -1.30 21.40
C GLY A 376 -6.99 -0.88 22.61
N MET A 377 -7.34 0.41 22.72
CA MET A 377 -8.16 0.93 23.81
C MET A 377 -9.66 0.81 23.55
N LEU A 378 -10.10 1.09 22.32
CA LEU A 378 -11.49 1.38 21.98
C LEU A 378 -12.24 0.22 21.32
N ALA A 379 -11.54 -0.81 20.85
CA ALA A 379 -12.14 -1.99 20.22
C ALA A 379 -13.23 -2.62 21.10
N SER A 380 -14.25 -3.19 20.46
CA SER A 380 -15.45 -3.70 21.13
C SER A 380 -16.04 -4.91 20.41
N THR A 381 -16.22 -6.00 21.14
CA THR A 381 -16.97 -7.19 20.65
C THR A 381 -18.45 -6.87 20.40
N ALA A 382 -19.01 -5.91 21.13
CA ALA A 382 -20.36 -5.39 20.87
C ALA A 382 -20.51 -4.68 19.51
N VAL A 383 -19.41 -4.24 18.89
CA VAL A 383 -19.42 -3.65 17.54
C VAL A 383 -19.22 -4.75 16.50
N ASN A 384 -18.24 -5.62 16.72
CA ASN A 384 -17.95 -6.76 15.86
C ASN A 384 -17.67 -7.99 16.74
N SER A 385 -18.56 -8.98 16.70
CA SER A 385 -18.47 -10.18 17.53
C SER A 385 -17.25 -11.05 17.21
N ASP A 386 -16.71 -10.94 15.98
CA ASP A 386 -15.52 -11.65 15.53
C ASP A 386 -14.22 -10.88 15.87
N GLY A 387 -14.36 -9.71 16.49
CA GLY A 387 -13.25 -8.87 16.95
C GLY A 387 -12.82 -9.18 18.39
N VAL A 388 -12.36 -8.15 19.08
CA VAL A 388 -11.83 -8.23 20.44
C VAL A 388 -12.23 -6.99 21.25
N ASP A 389 -12.36 -7.15 22.56
CA ASP A 389 -12.53 -6.01 23.47
C ASP A 389 -11.18 -5.34 23.75
N GLY A 390 -11.18 -4.00 23.81
CA GLY A 390 -10.01 -3.19 24.13
C GLY A 390 -9.79 -2.93 25.63
N LEU A 391 -8.77 -2.14 25.94
CA LEU A 391 -8.38 -1.78 27.32
C LEU A 391 -9.55 -1.22 28.14
N LEU A 392 -10.37 -0.34 27.56
CA LEU A 392 -11.49 0.29 28.26
C LEU A 392 -12.62 -0.69 28.63
N ARG A 393 -12.53 -1.91 28.12
CA ARG A 393 -13.44 -3.04 28.41
C ARG A 393 -12.73 -4.16 29.18
N GLY A 394 -11.53 -3.90 29.71
CA GLY A 394 -10.82 -4.79 30.63
C GLY A 394 -9.77 -5.70 29.98
N ASN A 395 -9.60 -5.66 28.66
CA ASN A 395 -8.60 -6.51 27.98
C ASN A 395 -7.24 -5.82 27.92
N VAL A 396 -6.44 -5.99 28.97
CA VAL A 396 -5.08 -5.44 29.05
C VAL A 396 -4.15 -6.14 28.05
N TRP A 397 -4.30 -7.45 27.86
CA TRP A 397 -3.45 -8.25 26.97
C TRP A 397 -3.49 -7.75 25.52
N PHE A 398 -4.68 -7.47 24.99
CA PHE A 398 -4.81 -6.94 23.64
C PHE A 398 -4.12 -5.58 23.50
N PHE A 399 -4.29 -4.69 24.48
CA PHE A 399 -3.62 -3.38 24.45
C PHE A 399 -2.09 -3.51 24.50
N GLU A 400 -1.55 -4.42 25.31
CA GLU A 400 -0.11 -4.73 25.35
C GLU A 400 0.39 -5.24 24.00
N ALA A 401 -0.36 -6.11 23.31
CA ALA A 401 -0.02 -6.58 21.97
C ALA A 401 0.00 -5.43 20.94
N GLN A 402 -0.93 -4.47 21.03
CA GLN A 402 -0.93 -3.27 20.19
C GLN A 402 0.28 -2.36 20.48
N VAL A 403 0.64 -2.16 21.76
CA VAL A 403 1.84 -1.40 22.16
C VAL A 403 3.10 -2.05 21.60
N LEU A 404 3.23 -3.38 21.74
CA LEU A 404 4.36 -4.13 21.20
C LEU A 404 4.44 -3.98 19.68
N THR A 405 3.29 -4.06 18.99
CA THR A 405 3.19 -3.84 17.53
C THR A 405 3.74 -2.48 17.13
N VAL A 406 3.36 -1.40 17.83
CA VAL A 406 3.88 -0.05 17.57
C VAL A 406 5.40 -0.03 17.68
N VAL A 407 5.95 -0.52 18.79
CA VAL A 407 7.40 -0.46 19.05
C VAL A 407 8.18 -1.26 18.01
N VAL A 408 7.76 -2.49 17.75
CA VAL A 408 8.44 -3.42 16.85
C VAL A 408 8.42 -2.90 15.42
N VAL A 409 7.24 -2.54 14.90
CA VAL A 409 7.10 -2.08 13.52
C VAL A 409 7.83 -0.76 13.34
N ALA A 410 7.74 0.16 14.30
CA ALA A 410 8.46 1.43 14.21
C ALA A 410 9.98 1.25 14.15
N LEU A 411 10.55 0.42 15.04
CA LEU A 411 11.99 0.16 15.06
C LEU A 411 12.44 -0.60 13.82
N PHE A 412 11.71 -1.64 13.42
CA PHE A 412 12.05 -2.44 12.24
C PHE A 412 12.00 -1.61 10.96
N SER A 413 10.94 -0.82 10.76
CA SER A 413 10.83 0.06 9.59
C SER A 413 11.90 1.15 9.61
N ALA A 414 12.25 1.72 10.76
CA ALA A 414 13.30 2.72 10.84
C ALA A 414 14.69 2.14 10.51
N ILE A 415 15.05 1.02 11.13
CA ILE A 415 16.36 0.35 10.92
C ILE A 415 16.47 -0.17 9.49
N GLY A 416 15.44 -0.84 8.99
CA GLY A 416 15.39 -1.37 7.62
C GLY A 416 15.50 -0.26 6.59
N THR A 417 14.77 0.84 6.77
CA THR A 417 14.87 2.01 5.89
C THR A 417 16.25 2.62 5.89
N TRP A 418 16.86 2.82 7.07
CA TRP A 418 18.21 3.36 7.16
C TRP A 418 19.23 2.48 6.43
N ALA A 419 19.15 1.15 6.61
CA ALA A 419 20.05 0.21 5.94
C ALA A 419 19.86 0.21 4.41
N ILE A 420 18.61 0.25 3.94
CA ILE A 420 18.30 0.30 2.51
C ILE A 420 18.79 1.61 1.90
N LEU A 421 18.55 2.76 2.55
CA LEU A 421 19.04 4.05 2.06
C LEU A 421 20.57 4.06 1.95
N ALA A 422 21.29 3.51 2.94
CA ALA A 422 22.75 3.38 2.89
C ALA A 422 23.23 2.49 1.72
N LEU A 423 22.49 1.43 1.40
CA LEU A 423 22.79 0.56 0.26
C LEU A 423 22.52 1.28 -1.08
N VAL A 424 21.38 1.96 -1.20
CA VAL A 424 20.99 2.71 -2.41
C VAL A 424 21.98 3.85 -2.66
N ASP A 425 22.41 4.57 -1.62
CA ASP A 425 23.39 5.65 -1.74
C ASP A 425 24.71 5.16 -2.33
N LYS A 426 25.22 4.02 -1.83
CA LYS A 426 26.44 3.40 -2.35
C LYS A 426 26.31 2.86 -3.78
N SER A 427 25.08 2.63 -4.25
CA SER A 427 24.82 2.00 -5.55
C SER A 427 24.57 3.03 -6.65
N VAL A 428 23.61 3.94 -6.45
CA VAL A 428 23.16 4.92 -7.45
C VAL A 428 23.21 6.37 -6.95
N GLY A 429 23.52 6.57 -5.67
CA GLY A 429 23.41 7.84 -4.95
C GLY A 429 21.96 8.19 -4.63
N LEU A 430 21.70 8.80 -3.47
CA LEU A 430 20.33 9.14 -3.05
C LEU A 430 19.84 10.46 -3.65
N ARG A 431 20.61 11.53 -3.50
CA ARG A 431 20.17 12.91 -3.76
C ARG A 431 20.64 13.40 -5.12
N VAL A 432 19.80 14.20 -5.78
CA VAL A 432 20.18 14.95 -7.00
C VAL A 432 21.21 16.03 -6.67
N THR A 433 21.90 16.58 -7.68
CA THR A 433 22.83 17.70 -7.44
C THR A 433 22.06 18.98 -7.08
N PRO A 434 22.71 19.98 -6.43
CA PRO A 434 22.08 21.27 -6.14
C PRO A 434 21.51 21.96 -7.40
N GLU A 435 22.20 21.85 -8.53
CA GLU A 435 21.78 22.41 -9.82
C GLU A 435 20.53 21.70 -10.35
N GLU A 436 20.47 20.38 -10.27
CA GLU A 436 19.30 19.58 -10.64
C GLU A 436 18.09 19.92 -9.75
N GLU A 437 18.31 20.03 -8.42
CA GLU A 437 17.26 20.43 -7.47
C GLU A 437 16.75 21.85 -7.76
N GLN A 438 17.63 22.78 -8.13
CA GLN A 438 17.26 24.14 -8.51
C GLN A 438 16.49 24.17 -9.84
N MET A 439 16.91 23.39 -10.84
CA MET A 439 16.24 23.26 -12.14
C MET A 439 14.85 22.60 -12.03
N GLY A 440 14.71 21.65 -11.10
CA GLY A 440 13.49 20.84 -10.92
C GLY A 440 13.63 19.45 -11.53
N LEU A 441 13.01 18.47 -10.89
CA LEU A 441 13.11 17.06 -11.24
C LEU A 441 12.36 16.74 -12.54
N ASP A 442 11.34 17.52 -12.92
CA ASP A 442 10.64 17.32 -14.20
C ASP A 442 11.61 17.45 -15.37
N ILE A 443 12.47 18.48 -15.34
CA ILE A 443 13.47 18.70 -16.39
C ILE A 443 14.71 17.83 -16.14
N SER A 444 15.28 17.86 -14.94
CA SER A 444 16.58 17.20 -14.68
C SER A 444 16.52 15.68 -14.73
N GLN A 445 15.40 15.06 -14.35
CA GLN A 445 15.27 13.60 -14.31
C GLN A 445 14.43 13.05 -15.46
N HIS A 446 13.54 13.86 -16.05
CA HIS A 446 12.58 13.39 -17.05
C HIS A 446 12.60 14.16 -18.37
N ASN A 447 13.32 15.29 -18.45
CA ASN A 447 13.36 16.17 -19.62
C ASN A 447 11.97 16.59 -20.12
N GLU A 448 11.02 16.79 -19.19
CA GLU A 448 9.64 17.17 -19.46
C GLU A 448 9.26 18.46 -18.71
N ARG A 449 8.17 19.09 -19.13
CA ARG A 449 7.58 20.27 -18.46
C ARG A 449 6.09 20.03 -18.23
N ALA A 450 5.65 20.23 -16.99
CA ALA A 450 4.25 20.04 -16.61
C ALA A 450 3.27 21.00 -17.33
N TYR A 451 3.73 22.22 -17.62
CA TYR A 451 2.93 23.29 -18.22
C TYR A 451 3.69 23.88 -19.40
N SER A 452 2.95 24.20 -20.47
CA SER A 452 3.46 24.85 -21.68
C SER A 452 2.95 26.28 -21.80
#